data_AF-A0A2Z5V6M2-F1
#
_entry.id   AF-A0A2Z5V6M2-F1
#
_cell.length_a   1.000
_cell.length_b   1.000
_cell.length_c   1.000
_cell.angle_alpha   90.00
_cell.angle_beta   90.00
_cell.angle_gamma   90.00
#
_symmetry.space_group_name_H-M   'P 1'
#
loop_
_entity.id
_entity.type
_entity.pdbx_description
1 polymer ?
#
loop_
_entity_poly.entity_id
_entity_poly.type
_entity_poly.pdbx_seq_one_letter_code
_entity_poly.pdbx_strand_id
1 'polypeptide(L)'
;MGPCEAACPRSVLELLTSSTHPHALDWRRRCYRMLELTERTIADGDLIRFPEPMQFTDGSRHADFKVRREGRKLTLTLPDGRGRFKISRLLERRFEIIRQPKVARTFFPAA
;
A
#
# COMPACT_ATOMS: atom_id res chain seq x y z
N MET A 1 -3.66 30.24 -5.16
CA MET A 1 -4.45 29.25 -4.38
C MET A 1 -4.53 27.97 -5.19
N GLY A 2 -3.89 26.90 -4.73
CA GLY A 2 -4.01 25.56 -5.33
C GLY A 2 -4.91 24.66 -4.49
N PRO A 3 -5.31 23.48 -4.99
CA PRO A 3 -6.18 22.58 -4.24
C PRO A 3 -5.54 22.13 -2.91
N CYS A 4 -6.36 21.97 -1.88
CA CYS A 4 -5.91 21.40 -0.61
C CYS A 4 -5.60 19.90 -0.75
N GLU A 5 -6.37 19.20 -1.59
CA GLU A 5 -6.21 17.78 -1.87
C GLU A 5 -5.05 17.49 -2.81
N ALA A 6 -4.31 16.42 -2.52
CA ALA A 6 -3.13 15.98 -3.27
C ALA A 6 -3.40 14.68 -4.08
N ALA A 7 -4.64 14.46 -4.51
CA ALA A 7 -5.08 13.23 -5.19
C ALA A 7 -5.12 13.38 -6.73
N CYS A 8 -4.35 14.31 -7.30
CA CYS A 8 -4.34 14.55 -8.73
C CYS A 8 -3.70 13.37 -9.49
N PRO A 9 -4.36 12.80 -10.52
CA PRO A 9 -3.80 11.70 -11.29
C PRO A 9 -2.61 12.16 -12.14
N ARG A 10 -1.68 11.23 -12.41
CA ARG A 10 -0.45 11.49 -13.16
C ARG A 10 -0.69 12.13 -14.52
N SER A 11 -1.68 11.66 -15.27
CA SER A 11 -2.03 12.17 -16.60
C SER A 11 -2.38 13.66 -16.58
N VAL A 12 -3.05 14.13 -15.53
CA VAL A 12 -3.38 15.55 -15.38
C VAL A 12 -2.14 16.35 -14.99
N LEU A 13 -1.30 15.85 -14.09
CA LEU A 13 -0.06 16.53 -13.70
C LEU A 13 0.89 16.74 -14.89
N GLU A 14 0.99 15.76 -15.79
CA GLU A 14 1.83 15.81 -16.98
C GLU A 14 1.34 16.82 -18.02
N LEU A 15 0.05 17.15 -18.04
CA LEU A 15 -0.52 18.18 -18.91
C LEU A 15 -0.31 19.60 -18.39
N LEU A 16 0.12 19.76 -17.13
CA LEU A 16 0.31 21.09 -16.55
C LEU A 16 1.61 21.72 -17.05
N THR A 17 1.50 22.88 -17.71
CA THR A 17 2.65 23.68 -18.13
C THR A 17 3.52 24.12 -16.94
N SER A 18 4.77 24.52 -17.20
CA SER A 18 5.68 25.01 -16.17
C SER A 18 5.07 26.18 -15.38
N SER A 19 5.26 26.20 -14.06
CA SER A 19 4.77 27.28 -13.19
C SER A 19 5.88 27.76 -12.26
N THR A 20 5.95 29.07 -12.02
CA THR A 20 6.86 29.69 -11.04
C THR A 20 6.17 29.99 -9.71
N HIS A 21 4.85 29.78 -9.62
CA HIS A 21 4.09 30.10 -8.42
C HIS A 21 4.39 29.09 -7.30
N PRO A 22 4.92 29.51 -6.13
CA PRO A 22 5.39 28.59 -5.09
C PRO A 22 4.32 27.60 -4.62
N HIS A 23 3.08 28.06 -4.48
CA HIS A 23 1.98 27.19 -4.05
C HIS A 23 1.60 26.14 -5.12
N ALA A 24 1.70 26.47 -6.41
CA ALA A 24 1.41 25.52 -7.48
C ALA A 24 2.47 24.41 -7.51
N LEU A 25 3.74 24.79 -7.30
CA LEU A 25 4.85 23.86 -7.18
C LEU A 25 4.73 22.96 -5.95
N ASP A 26 4.38 23.52 -4.79
CA ASP A 26 4.14 22.75 -3.56
C ASP A 26 3.03 21.71 -3.78
N TRP A 27 1.89 22.13 -4.32
CA TRP A 27 0.78 21.22 -4.60
C TRP A 27 1.18 20.08 -5.54
N ARG A 28 1.91 20.37 -6.63
CA ARG A 28 2.42 19.33 -7.54
C ARG A 28 3.34 18.35 -6.82
N ARG A 29 4.26 18.84 -5.97
CA ARG A 29 5.16 17.99 -5.16
C ARG A 29 4.36 17.06 -4.24
N ARG A 30 3.30 17.57 -3.61
CA ARG A 30 2.40 16.75 -2.78
C ARG A 30 1.70 15.67 -3.61
N CYS A 31 1.21 16.01 -4.80
CA CYS A 31 0.58 15.02 -5.71
C CYS A 31 1.57 13.94 -6.17
N TYR A 32 2.79 14.30 -6.58
CA TYR A 32 3.81 13.32 -6.96
C TYR A 32 4.18 12.39 -5.81
N ARG A 33 4.36 12.91 -4.59
CA ARG A 33 4.60 12.08 -3.40
C ARG A 33 3.46 11.10 -3.15
N MET A 34 2.21 11.52 -3.37
CA MET A 34 1.06 10.62 -3.23
C MET A 34 1.08 9.54 -4.31
N LEU A 35 1.37 9.90 -5.57
CA LEU A 35 1.49 8.95 -6.66
C LEU A 35 2.56 7.89 -6.39
N GLU A 36 3.75 8.28 -5.92
CA GLU A 36 4.83 7.35 -5.57
C GLU A 36 4.40 6.31 -4.50
N LEU A 37 3.52 6.70 -3.58
CA LEU A 37 2.95 5.80 -2.58
C LEU A 37 1.87 4.88 -3.19
N THR A 38 1.00 5.44 -4.04
CA THR A 38 -0.15 4.72 -4.62
C THR A 38 0.16 3.85 -5.84
N GLU A 39 1.21 4.16 -6.60
CA GLU A 39 1.66 3.37 -7.76
C GLU A 39 2.35 2.06 -7.33
N ARG A 40 2.59 1.89 -6.02
CA ARG A 40 3.06 0.62 -5.45
C ARG A 40 2.09 -0.50 -5.80
N THR A 41 2.57 -1.48 -6.56
CA THR A 41 1.78 -2.65 -6.94
C THR A 41 1.81 -3.68 -5.80
N ILE A 42 0.65 -3.99 -5.25
CA ILE A 42 0.44 -5.10 -4.30
C ILE A 42 -0.33 -6.21 -5.02
N ALA A 43 0.22 -7.42 -5.02
CA ALA A 43 -0.42 -8.59 -5.57
C ALA A 43 -1.33 -9.30 -4.56
N ASP A 44 -2.25 -10.13 -5.05
CA ASP A 44 -2.97 -11.06 -4.18
C ASP A 44 -1.98 -12.04 -3.53
N GLY A 45 -2.13 -12.25 -2.23
CA GLY A 45 -1.30 -13.17 -1.45
C GLY A 45 -0.02 -12.58 -0.90
N ASP A 46 0.34 -11.34 -1.25
CA ASP A 46 1.49 -10.64 -0.67
C ASP A 46 1.35 -10.50 0.86
N LEU A 47 2.45 -10.64 1.59
CA LEU A 47 2.50 -10.22 2.98
C LEU A 47 2.99 -8.78 3.06
N ILE A 48 2.31 -7.97 3.85
CA ILE A 48 2.71 -6.62 4.18
C ILE A 48 2.99 -6.54 5.68
N ARG A 49 4.02 -5.79 6.03
CA ARG A 49 4.35 -5.49 7.42
C ARG A 49 4.42 -3.99 7.62
N PHE A 50 3.73 -3.52 8.65
CA PHE A 50 3.81 -2.15 9.13
C PHE A 50 4.98 -2.01 10.10
N PRO A 51 5.66 -0.84 10.11
CA PRO A 51 6.75 -0.59 11.04
C PRO A 51 6.29 -0.58 12.50
N GLU A 52 5.06 -0.11 12.74
CA GLU A 52 4.43 -0.09 14.05
C GLU A 52 3.13 -0.91 14.03
N PRO A 53 2.83 -1.68 15.08
CA PRO A 53 1.60 -2.44 15.17
C PRO A 53 0.39 -1.50 15.24
N MET A 54 -0.59 -1.72 14.36
CA MET A 54 -1.83 -0.95 14.37
C MET A 54 -2.83 -1.55 15.35
N GLN A 55 -3.47 -0.68 16.12
CA GLN A 55 -4.60 -1.02 16.95
C GLN A 55 -5.89 -0.97 16.13
N PHE A 56 -6.68 -2.03 16.20
CA PHE A 56 -7.99 -2.12 15.56
C PHE A 56 -9.11 -1.86 16.57
N THR A 57 -10.31 -1.61 16.05
CA THR A 57 -11.52 -1.38 16.85
C THR A 57 -11.84 -2.55 17.79
N ASP A 58 -11.42 -3.76 17.42
CA ASP A 58 -11.56 -4.98 18.21
C ASP A 58 -10.55 -5.08 19.38
N GLY A 59 -9.72 -4.05 19.59
CA GLY A 59 -8.67 -4.02 20.62
C GLY A 59 -7.39 -4.78 20.26
N SER A 60 -7.44 -5.60 19.20
CA SER A 60 -6.30 -6.34 18.69
C SER A 60 -5.24 -5.43 18.08
N ARG A 61 -3.97 -5.84 18.19
CA ARG A 61 -2.80 -5.13 17.66
C ARG A 61 -2.03 -6.04 16.70
N HIS A 62 -1.92 -5.62 15.45
CA HIS A 62 -1.26 -6.41 14.42
C HIS A 62 -0.38 -5.54 13.52
N ALA A 63 0.81 -6.03 13.20
CA ALA A 63 1.75 -5.40 12.28
C ALA A 63 1.82 -6.12 10.92
N ASP A 64 1.57 -7.42 10.90
CA ASP A 64 1.71 -8.28 9.73
C ASP A 64 0.35 -8.67 9.16
N PHE A 65 0.19 -8.53 7.84
CA PHE A 65 -1.04 -8.87 7.14
C PHE A 65 -0.76 -9.56 5.81
N LYS A 66 -1.65 -10.46 5.43
CA LYS A 66 -1.75 -11.05 4.11
C LYS A 66 -2.81 -10.35 3.29
N VAL A 67 -2.42 -9.93 2.09
CA VAL A 67 -3.28 -9.28 1.12
C VAL A 67 -4.17 -10.32 0.45
N ARG A 68 -5.47 -10.04 0.42
CA ARG A 68 -6.48 -10.82 -0.29
C ARG A 68 -7.30 -9.89 -1.19
N ARG A 69 -7.36 -10.19 -2.47
CA ARG A 69 -8.15 -9.45 -3.45
C ARG A 69 -9.46 -10.19 -3.71
N GLU A 70 -10.54 -9.68 -3.16
CA GLU A 70 -11.91 -10.14 -3.43
C GLU A 70 -12.50 -9.26 -4.55
N GLY A 71 -12.22 -9.63 -5.80
CA GLY A 71 -12.62 -8.87 -6.98
C GLY A 71 -11.95 -7.48 -7.05
N ARG A 72 -12.73 -6.40 -6.93
CA ARG A 72 -12.22 -5.03 -6.85
C ARG A 72 -11.80 -4.60 -5.45
N LYS A 73 -12.17 -5.36 -4.41
CA LYS A 73 -11.87 -5.02 -3.02
C LYS A 73 -10.54 -5.63 -2.61
N LEU A 74 -9.73 -4.82 -1.92
CA LEU A 74 -8.53 -5.28 -1.24
C LEU A 74 -8.87 -5.47 0.24
N THR A 75 -8.80 -6.72 0.70
CA THR A 75 -9.05 -7.12 2.09
C THR A 75 -7.73 -7.62 2.68
N LEU A 76 -7.49 -7.34 3.96
CA LEU A 76 -6.33 -7.86 4.66
C LEU A 76 -6.76 -8.96 5.62
N THR A 77 -5.93 -9.99 5.73
CA THR A 77 -6.12 -11.12 6.65
C THR A 77 -4.86 -11.29 7.48
N LEU A 78 -4.92 -11.92 8.65
CA LEU A 78 -3.67 -12.25 9.35
C LEU A 78 -2.88 -13.30 8.57
N PRO A 79 -1.55 -13.41 8.78
CA PRO A 79 -0.73 -14.47 8.20
C PRO A 79 -1.28 -15.88 8.48
N ASP A 80 -1.90 -16.07 9.66
CA ASP A 80 -2.59 -17.30 10.08
C ASP A 80 -3.90 -17.59 9.30
N GLY A 81 -4.35 -16.68 8.44
CA GLY A 81 -5.62 -16.78 7.72
C GLY A 81 -6.86 -16.38 8.53
N ARG A 82 -6.68 -15.94 9.78
CA ARG A 82 -7.76 -15.49 10.67
C ARG A 82 -8.06 -13.99 10.52
N GLY A 83 -9.34 -13.65 10.73
CA GLY A 83 -9.82 -12.26 10.74
C GLY A 83 -9.82 -11.59 9.36
N ARG A 84 -10.67 -10.58 9.20
CA ARG A 84 -10.66 -9.69 8.02
C ARG A 84 -10.53 -8.25 8.51
N PHE A 85 -9.51 -7.58 8.02
CA PHE A 85 -9.15 -6.22 8.39
C PHE A 85 -9.27 -5.34 7.16
N LYS A 86 -9.88 -4.17 7.36
CA LYS A 86 -9.98 -3.13 6.35
C LYS A 86 -9.14 -1.95 6.82
N ILE A 87 -8.07 -1.65 6.09
CA ILE A 87 -7.24 -0.49 6.35
C ILE A 87 -7.54 0.55 5.28
N SER A 88 -8.14 1.66 5.69
CA SER A 88 -8.44 2.78 4.80
C SER A 88 -7.13 3.36 4.25
N ARG A 89 -7.12 3.68 2.95
CA ARG A 89 -5.99 4.31 2.28
C ARG A 89 -4.67 3.53 2.46
N LEU A 90 -4.76 2.20 2.37
CA LEU A 90 -3.62 1.30 2.62
C LEU A 90 -2.35 1.74 1.90
N LEU A 91 -2.45 2.06 0.61
CA LEU A 91 -1.31 2.43 -0.23
C LEU A 91 -0.65 3.75 0.21
N GLU A 92 -1.39 4.64 0.87
CA GLU A 92 -0.86 5.90 1.41
C GLU A 92 -0.08 5.68 2.72
N ARG A 93 -0.20 4.50 3.33
CA ARG A 93 0.50 4.16 4.57
C ARG A 93 1.90 3.65 4.29
N ARG A 94 2.78 3.79 5.28
CA ARG A 94 4.13 3.22 5.25
C ARG A 94 4.04 1.74 5.64
N PHE A 95 4.28 0.85 4.69
CA PHE A 95 4.43 -0.59 4.91
C PHE A 95 5.49 -1.13 3.95
N GLU A 96 6.01 -2.30 4.29
CA GLU A 96 6.95 -3.08 3.51
C GLU A 96 6.28 -4.36 3.02
N ILE A 97 6.52 -4.74 1.76
CA ILE A 97 6.01 -5.98 1.19
C ILE A 97 7.03 -7.08 1.48
N ILE A 98 6.72 -7.95 2.44
CA ILE A 98 7.50 -9.14 2.74
C ILE A 98 7.11 -10.22 1.74
N ARG A 99 7.91 -10.40 0.69
CA ARG A 99 7.78 -11.61 -0.13
C ARG A 99 8.25 -12.79 0.70
N GLN A 100 7.36 -13.70 1.11
CA GLN A 100 7.82 -14.93 1.74
C GLN A 100 8.74 -15.66 0.75
N PRO A 101 9.93 -16.11 1.16
CA PRO A 101 10.69 -17.03 0.35
C PRO A 101 9.80 -18.26 0.13
N LYS A 102 9.51 -18.58 -1.13
CA LYS A 102 8.90 -19.87 -1.47
C LYS A 102 9.82 -20.93 -0.87
N VAL A 103 9.37 -21.61 0.19
CA VAL A 103 10.09 -22.75 0.75
C VAL A 103 10.21 -23.75 -0.38
N ALA A 104 11.39 -23.88 -0.97
CA ALA A 104 11.66 -24.90 -1.96
C ALA A 104 11.41 -26.23 -1.27
N ARG A 105 10.44 -27.01 -1.78
CA ARG A 105 10.26 -28.39 -1.33
C ARG A 105 11.53 -29.14 -1.72
N THR A 106 12.41 -29.37 -0.75
CA THR A 106 13.56 -30.26 -0.93
C THR A 106 13.01 -31.67 -1.11
N PHE A 107 13.13 -32.20 -2.33
CA PHE A 107 12.79 -33.58 -2.62
C PHE A 107 13.99 -34.44 -2.22
N PHE A 108 13.84 -35.30 -1.22
CA PHE A 108 14.85 -36.32 -0.90
C PHE A 108 14.52 -37.56 -1.73
N PRO A 109 15.35 -37.94 -2.73
CA PRO A 109 15.16 -39.22 -3.41
C PRO A 109 15.40 -40.37 -2.42
N ALA A 110 14.51 -41.36 -2.43
CA ALA A 110 14.67 -42.58 -1.65
C ALA A 110 15.87 -43.40 -2.19
N ALA A 111 16.66 -43.97 -1.28
CA ALA A 111 17.89 -44.72 -1.55
C ALA A 111 17.63 -46.08 -2.21
#